data_AF-A0A8S9FTW1-F1
#
_entry.id   AF-A0A8S9FTW1-F1
#
_cell.length_a   1.000
_cell.length_b   1.000
_cell.length_c   1.000
_cell.angle_alpha   90.00
_cell.angle_beta   90.00
_cell.angle_gamma   90.00
#
_symmetry.space_group_name_H-M   'P 1'
#
loop_
_entity.id
_entity.type
_entity.pdbx_description
1 polymer ?
#
loop_
_entity_poly.entity_id
_entity_poly.type
_entity_poly.pdbx_seq_one_letter_code
_entity_poly.pdbx_strand_id
1 'polypeptide(L)'
;MHRVVTQKEGNRMSIASFYNPGSDAEISPASSLACKETEYPSFVFDDYMKLYAGVKFQPKEPRFEAMKNANAVTELNPTAAVETF
;
A
#
# COMPACT_ATOMS: atom_id res chain seq x y z
N MET A 1 -10.88 1.39 2.17
CA MET A 1 -10.93 0.07 2.84
C MET A 1 -11.94 -0.79 2.11
N HIS A 2 -11.66 -2.07 1.88
CA HIS A 2 -12.64 -3.05 1.40
C HIS A 2 -12.42 -4.37 2.16
N ARG A 3 -13.47 -5.18 2.27
CA ARG A 3 -13.41 -6.52 2.87
C ARG A 3 -14.36 -7.47 2.14
N VAL A 4 -14.08 -8.77 2.22
CA VAL A 4 -14.98 -9.83 1.81
C VAL A 4 -15.44 -10.55 3.07
N VAL A 5 -16.75 -10.71 3.23
CA VAL A 5 -17.33 -11.44 4.37
C VAL A 5 -17.69 -12.85 3.95
N THR A 6 -17.60 -13.80 4.87
CA THR A 6 -18.06 -15.18 4.67
C THR A 6 -19.57 -15.28 4.96
N GLN A 7 -20.17 -16.38 4.51
CA GLN A 7 -21.55 -16.76 4.78
C GLN A 7 -21.57 -18.22 5.25
N LYS A 8 -22.62 -18.65 5.96
CA LYS A 8 -22.71 -20.00 6.54
C LYS A 8 -22.57 -21.10 5.49
N GLU A 9 -23.10 -20.89 4.29
CA GLU A 9 -23.10 -21.85 3.17
C GLU A 9 -22.90 -21.11 1.84
N GLY A 10 -22.22 -21.72 0.87
CA GLY A 10 -22.00 -21.20 -0.49
C GLY A 10 -20.55 -20.82 -0.80
N ASN A 11 -20.22 -20.76 -2.09
CA ASN A 11 -18.85 -20.55 -2.58
C ASN A 11 -18.79 -19.39 -3.58
N ARG A 12 -18.13 -18.29 -3.18
CA ARG A 12 -17.94 -17.11 -4.02
C ARG A 12 -16.64 -17.24 -4.80
N MET A 13 -16.73 -17.35 -6.12
CA MET A 13 -15.58 -17.22 -7.01
C MET A 13 -15.22 -15.74 -7.22
N SER A 14 -13.92 -15.43 -7.27
CA SER A 14 -13.42 -14.09 -7.53
C SER A 14 -12.17 -14.16 -8.42
N ILE A 15 -12.27 -13.58 -9.62
CA ILE A 15 -11.13 -13.39 -10.53
C ILE A 15 -10.85 -11.89 -10.54
N ALA A 16 -9.70 -11.48 -10.00
CA ALA A 16 -9.33 -10.08 -9.85
C ALA A 16 -7.99 -9.82 -10.56
N SER A 17 -8.01 -8.95 -11.56
CA SER A 17 -6.83 -8.50 -12.29
C SER A 17 -6.41 -7.12 -11.80
N PHE A 18 -5.10 -6.91 -11.62
CA PHE A 18 -4.53 -5.65 -11.18
C PHE A 18 -3.53 -5.17 -12.24
N TYR A 19 -3.77 -3.97 -12.78
CA TYR A 19 -2.85 -3.30 -13.69
C TYR A 19 -2.06 -2.25 -12.90
N ASN A 20 -0.83 -2.59 -12.53
CA ASN A 20 0.03 -1.77 -11.70
C ASN A 20 1.14 -1.11 -12.55
N PRO A 21 1.78 -0.04 -12.05
CA PRO A 21 3.00 0.50 -12.65
C PRO A 21 4.12 -0.56 -12.75
N GLY A 22 5.11 -0.30 -13.62
CA GLY A 22 6.35 -1.08 -13.66
C GLY A 22 7.13 -0.95 -12.35
N SER A 23 7.98 -1.93 -12.04
CA SER A 23 8.74 -1.97 -10.78
C SER A 23 9.61 -0.72 -10.57
N ASP A 24 10.27 -0.26 -11.63
CA ASP A 24 11.15 0.90 -11.66
C ASP A 24 10.43 2.23 -11.92
N ALA A 25 9.09 2.22 -11.99
CA ALA A 25 8.32 3.43 -12.28
C ALA A 25 8.40 4.44 -11.12
N GLU A 26 8.73 5.69 -11.47
CA GLU A 26 8.64 6.84 -10.56
C GLU A 26 7.19 7.32 -10.43
N ILE A 27 6.69 7.32 -9.20
CA ILE A 27 5.34 7.72 -8.85
C ILE A 27 5.39 9.06 -8.11
N SER A 28 4.69 10.06 -8.63
CA SER A 28 4.56 11.36 -7.99
C SER A 28 3.21 12.02 -8.34
N PRO A 29 2.73 12.97 -7.54
CA PRO A 29 1.54 13.76 -7.87
C PRO A 29 1.74 14.52 -9.19
N ALA A 30 0.77 14.42 -10.10
CA ALA A 30 0.83 15.13 -11.36
C ALA A 30 0.89 16.65 -11.14
N SER A 31 1.83 17.33 -11.79
CA SER A 31 2.10 18.77 -11.59
C SER A 31 0.90 19.67 -11.90
N SER A 32 0.05 19.29 -12.85
CA SER A 32 -1.17 20.02 -13.20
C SER A 32 -2.27 19.92 -12.14
N LEU A 33 -2.18 18.95 -11.23
CA LEU A 33 -3.16 18.70 -10.16
C LEU A 33 -2.62 19.12 -8.78
N ALA A 34 -1.31 19.28 -8.64
CA ALA A 34 -0.69 19.72 -7.40
C ALA A 34 -0.80 21.25 -7.26
N CYS A 35 -1.71 21.72 -6.40
CA CYS A 35 -1.58 23.06 -5.80
C CYS A 35 -0.47 23.04 -4.73
N LYS A 36 0.18 24.19 -4.49
CA LYS A 36 1.37 24.36 -3.62
C LYS A 36 1.41 23.41 -2.42
N GLU A 37 2.55 22.73 -2.27
CA GLU A 37 2.89 21.73 -1.23
C GLU A 37 1.92 20.54 -1.16
N THR A 38 2.22 19.49 -1.94
CA THR A 38 1.50 18.21 -1.87
C THR A 38 1.94 17.41 -0.66
N GLU A 39 0.98 16.91 0.11
CA GLU A 39 1.22 15.97 1.21
C GLU A 39 1.58 14.55 0.72
N TYR A 40 1.52 14.28 -0.58
CA TYR A 40 1.88 12.98 -1.15
C TYR A 40 3.37 12.91 -1.57
N PRO A 41 4.05 11.78 -1.29
CA PRO A 41 5.46 11.56 -1.61
C PRO A 41 5.69 11.32 -3.11
N SER A 42 6.96 11.46 -3.51
CA SER A 42 7.49 10.90 -4.75
C SER A 42 8.36 9.68 -4.43
N PHE A 43 8.18 8.55 -5.12
CA PHE A 43 8.86 7.29 -4.81
C PHE A 43 8.91 6.33 -6.01
N VAL A 44 9.74 5.28 -5.93
CA VAL A 44 9.76 4.18 -6.89
C VAL A 44 8.75 3.11 -6.49
N PHE A 45 7.94 2.63 -7.44
CA PHE A 45 6.80 1.75 -7.14
C PHE A 45 7.20 0.46 -6.40
N ASP A 46 8.32 -0.17 -6.76
CA ASP A 46 8.78 -1.40 -6.11
C ASP A 46 9.08 -1.20 -4.61
N ASP A 47 9.61 -0.04 -4.21
CA ASP A 47 9.90 0.26 -2.80
C ASP A 47 8.61 0.39 -1.98
N TYR A 48 7.56 0.98 -2.56
CA TYR A 48 6.24 1.00 -1.95
C TYR A 48 5.66 -0.42 -1.83
N MET A 49 5.85 -1.28 -2.83
CA MET A 49 5.33 -2.65 -2.82
C MET A 49 6.01 -3.54 -1.78
N LYS A 50 7.33 -3.38 -1.58
CA LYS A 50 8.07 -4.06 -0.49
C LYS A 50 7.50 -3.71 0.88
N LEU A 51 7.23 -2.42 1.13
CA LEU A 51 6.59 -2.00 2.38
C LEU A 51 5.15 -2.53 2.48
N TYR A 52 4.35 -2.34 1.43
CA TYR A 52 2.94 -2.76 1.39
C TYR A 52 2.77 -4.24 1.72
N ALA A 53 3.67 -5.11 1.28
CA ALA A 53 3.60 -6.54 1.56
C ALA A 53 3.62 -6.86 3.07
N GLY A 54 4.42 -6.13 3.86
CA GLY A 54 4.54 -6.32 5.31
C GLY A 54 3.41 -5.70 6.13
N VAL A 55 2.77 -4.64 5.62
CA VAL A 55 1.76 -3.85 6.35
C VAL A 55 0.44 -3.69 5.60
N LYS A 56 0.07 -4.68 4.76
CA LYS A 56 -1.11 -4.63 3.89
C LYS A 56 -2.42 -4.33 4.62
N PHE A 57 -2.60 -4.95 5.79
CA PHE A 57 -3.82 -4.87 6.62
C PHE A 57 -3.77 -3.79 7.70
N GLN A 58 -2.67 -3.04 7.79
CA GLN A 58 -2.52 -1.87 8.68
C GLN A 58 -3.07 -0.60 8.01
N PRO A 59 -3.16 0.54 8.74
CA PRO A 59 -3.56 1.83 8.16
C PRO A 59 -2.73 2.21 6.93
N LYS A 60 -3.35 2.96 6.00
CA LYS A 60 -2.73 3.29 4.71
C LYS A 60 -1.79 4.48 4.84
N GLU A 61 -2.18 5.45 5.65
CA GLU A 61 -1.57 6.76 5.79
C GLU A 61 -0.08 6.66 6.18
N PRO A 62 0.34 5.80 7.14
CA PRO A 62 1.75 5.62 7.48
C PRO A 62 2.62 5.13 6.31
N ARG A 63 2.04 4.42 5.32
CA ARG A 63 2.79 3.95 4.15
C ARG A 63 3.25 5.11 3.27
N PHE A 64 2.46 6.18 3.16
CA PHE A 64 2.85 7.36 2.40
C PHE A 64 3.90 8.19 3.16
N GLU A 65 3.77 8.30 4.47
CA GLU A 65 4.78 8.98 5.30
C GLU A 65 6.14 8.25 5.25
N ALA A 66 6.14 6.92 5.23
CA ALA A 66 7.35 6.12 5.07
C ALA A 66 8.07 6.34 3.72
N MET A 67 7.33 6.71 2.67
CA MET A 67 7.93 7.04 1.37
C MET A 67 8.52 8.47 1.34
N LYS A 68 8.17 9.35 2.29
CA LYS A 68 8.82 10.67 2.43
C LYS A 68 10.16 10.55 3.16
N ASN A 69 10.19 9.72 4.21
CA ASN A 69 11.30 9.64 5.15
C ASN A 69 11.73 8.18 5.36
N ALA A 70 12.94 7.82 4.91
CA ALA A 70 13.48 6.46 5.05
C ALA A 70 13.48 5.94 6.51
N ASN A 71 13.62 6.81 7.50
CA ASN A 71 13.58 6.45 8.92
C ASN A 71 12.19 5.97 9.40
N ALA A 72 11.11 6.39 8.75
CA ALA A 72 9.75 5.94 9.07
C ALA A 72 9.45 4.53 8.54
N VAL A 73 10.27 3.99 7.64
CA VAL A 73 10.18 2.61 7.15
C VAL A 73 10.57 1.62 8.26
N THR A 74 11.58 1.94 9.06
CA THR A 74 12.09 1.11 10.18
C THR A 74 11.09 0.96 11.33
N GLU A 75 10.23 1.96 11.55
CA GLU A 75 9.18 1.97 12.59
C GLU A 75 7.98 1.09 12.21
N LEU A 76 7.79 0.80 10.91
CA LEU A 76 6.72 -0.08 10.41
C LEU A 76 7.08 -1.57 10.46
N ASN A 77 8.10 -1.94 11.25
CA ASN A 77 8.62 -3.30 11.36
C ASN A 77 7.50 -4.34 11.57
N PRO A 78 7.38 -5.34 10.68
CA PRO A 78 6.33 -6.33 10.77
C PRO A 78 6.67 -7.29 11.91
N THR A 79 6.04 -7.12 13.08
CA THR A 79 5.84 -8.30 13.93
C THR A 79 4.95 -9.20 13.09
N ALA A 80 5.47 -10.36 12.68
CA ALA A 80 4.73 -11.33 11.87
C ALA A 80 3.32 -11.43 12.45
N ALA A 81 2.34 -10.91 11.72
CA ALA A 81 0.96 -11.03 12.12
C ALA A 81 0.69 -12.53 12.07
N VAL A 82 0.60 -13.15 13.25
CA VAL A 82 0.12 -14.52 13.37
C VAL A 82 -1.26 -14.50 12.71
N GLU A 83 -1.35 -15.11 11.54
CA GLU A 83 -2.61 -15.29 10.84
C GLU A 83 -3.46 -16.21 11.73
N THR A 84 -4.22 -15.61 12.65
CA THR A 84 -5.30 -16.29 13.35
C THR A 84 -6.46 -16.40 12.38
N PHE A 85 -6.52 -17.52 11.67
CA PHE A 85 -7.75 -18.03 11.08
C PHE A 85 -8.47 -18.91 12.09
#